data_AF-D0E4F5-F1
#
_entry.id   AF-D0E4F5-F1
#
_cell.length_a   1.000
_cell.length_b   1.000
_cell.length_c   1.000
_cell.angle_alpha   90.00
_cell.angle_beta   90.00
_cell.angle_gamma   90.00
#
_symmetry.space_group_name_H-M   'P 1'
#
loop_
_entity.id
_entity.type
_entity.pdbx_description
1 polymer ?
#
loop_
_entity_poly.entity_id
_entity_poly.type
_entity_poly.pdbx_seq_one_letter_code
_entity_poly.pdbx_strand_id
1 'polypeptide(L)' 'ATFDKLSQLHSDKLHVDPQNFRLLGDNLIIALAAALGKDFTIEAQAAW' A
#
# COMPACT_ATOMS: atom_id res chain seq x y z
N ALA A 1 15.52 8.85 -6.84
CA ALA A 1 15.91 7.90 -5.79
C ALA A 1 15.20 8.17 -4.45
N THR A 2 13.88 8.43 -4.43
CA THR A 2 13.18 8.77 -3.17
C THR A 2 13.02 7.55 -2.26
N PHE A 3 12.89 6.35 -2.83
CA PHE A 3 12.62 5.11 -2.09
C PHE A 3 13.70 4.03 -2.27
N ASP A 4 14.84 4.33 -2.91
CA ASP A 4 15.85 3.32 -3.27
C ASP A 4 16.37 2.52 -2.06
N LYS A 5 16.61 3.20 -0.93
CA LYS A 5 17.03 2.54 0.32
C LYS A 5 15.95 1.61 0.87
N LEU A 6 14.68 1.98 0.73
CA LEU A 6 13.55 1.17 1.19
C LEU A 6 13.37 -0.05 0.29
N SER A 7 13.54 0.10 -1.02
CA SER A 7 13.51 -1.00 -1.99
C SER A 7 14.63 -2.01 -1.72
N GLN A 8 15.86 -1.55 -1.49
CA GLN A 8 16.99 -2.42 -1.13
C GLN A 8 16.74 -3.17 0.18
N LEU A 9 16.19 -2.51 1.20
CA LEU A 9 15.87 -3.16 2.46
C LEU A 9 14.90 -4.34 2.29
N HIS A 10 13.82 -4.15 1.52
CA HIS A 10 12.81 -5.19 1.31
C HIS A 10 13.31 -6.34 0.43
N SER A 11 14.12 -6.04 -0.59
CA SER A 11 14.72 -7.03 -1.49
C SER A 11 15.83 -7.83 -0.81
N ASP A 12 16.84 -7.14 -0.27
CA ASP A 12 18.15 -7.74 0.00
C ASP A 12 18.30 -8.21 1.44
N LYS A 13 17.50 -7.66 2.36
CA LYS A 13 17.58 -8.00 3.79
C LYS A 13 16.34 -8.71 4.31
N LEU A 14 15.16 -8.22 3.94
CA LEU A 14 13.90 -8.79 4.43
C LEU A 14 13.37 -9.91 3.52
N HIS A 15 13.83 -9.98 2.27
CA HIS A 15 13.40 -10.95 1.27
C HIS A 15 11.87 -11.09 1.20
N VAL A 16 11.18 -9.96 1.21
CA VAL A 16 9.71 -9.94 1.22
C VAL A 16 9.21 -10.45 -0.12
N ASP A 17 8.33 -11.45 -0.08
CA ASP A 17 7.60 -11.88 -1.28
C ASP A 17 6.81 -10.70 -1.87
N PRO A 18 6.98 -10.35 -3.16
CA PRO A 18 6.23 -9.29 -3.81
C PRO A 18 4.71 -9.36 -3.63
N GLN A 19 4.14 -10.56 -3.48
CA GLN A 19 2.72 -10.77 -3.23
C GLN A 19 2.25 -10.12 -1.93
N ASN A 20 3.11 -10.03 -0.91
CA ASN A 20 2.75 -9.40 0.37
C ASN A 20 2.51 -7.89 0.24
N PHE A 21 3.14 -7.21 -0.73
CA PHE A 21 2.84 -5.80 -1.00
C PHE A 21 1.46 -5.62 -1.62
N ARG A 22 1.00 -6.57 -2.44
CA ARG A 22 -0.36 -6.57 -2.98
C ARG A 22 -1.39 -6.76 -1.88
N LEU A 23 -1.17 -7.75 -1.01
CA LEU A 23 -2.02 -7.99 0.17
C LEU A 23 -2.04 -6.78 1.12
N LEU A 24 -0.90 -6.12 1.31
CA LEU A 24 -0.83 -4.90 2.10
C LEU A 24 -1.64 -3.76 1.44
N GLY A 25 -1.54 -3.60 0.12
CA GLY A 25 -2.32 -2.62 -0.63
C GLY A 25 -3.83 -2.83 -0.47
N ASP A 26 -4.31 -4.07 -0.60
CA ASP A 26 -5.73 -4.40 -0.42
C ASP A 26 -6.23 -4.09 1.01
N ASN A 27 -5.41 -4.41 2.03
CA ASN A 27 -5.74 -4.08 3.42
C ASN A 27 -5.77 -2.56 3.69
N LEU A 28 -4.86 -1.81 3.05
CA LEU A 28 -4.84 -0.35 3.19
C LEU A 28 -6.08 0.30 2.57
N ILE A 29 -6.62 -0.22 1.46
CA ILE A 29 -7.90 0.24 0.90
C ILE A 29 -9.01 0.11 1.94
N ILE A 30 -9.11 -1.05 2.59
CA ILE A 30 -10.14 -1.31 3.61
C ILE A 30 -9.97 -0.34 4.79
N ALA A 31 -8.73 -0.13 5.25
CA ALA A 31 -8.44 0.80 6.33
C ALA A 31 -8.79 2.26 5.95
N LEU A 32 -8.49 2.68 4.73
CA LEU A 32 -8.83 4.01 4.22
C LEU A 32 -10.34 4.21 4.11
N ALA A 33 -11.06 3.24 3.58
CA ALA A 33 -12.52 3.27 3.49
C ALA A 33 -13.14 3.41 4.89
N ALA A 34 -12.64 2.66 5.88
CA ALA A 34 -13.11 2.73 7.26
C ALA A 34 -12.79 4.07 7.93
N ALA A 35 -11.59 4.63 7.69
CA ALA A 35 -11.14 5.87 8.32
C ALA A 35 -11.78 7.13 7.72
N LEU A 36 -11.96 7.16 6.41
CA LEU A 36 -12.51 8.32 5.67
C LEU A 36 -14.05 8.28 5.60
N GLY A 37 -14.67 7.11 5.74
CA GLY A 37 -16.12 6.96 5.73
C GLY A 37 -16.75 7.56 4.48
N LYS A 38 -17.61 8.57 4.65
CA LYS A 38 -18.29 9.25 3.53
C LYS A 38 -17.33 9.99 2.58
N ASP A 39 -16.13 10.32 3.04
CA ASP A 39 -15.14 11.04 2.23
C ASP A 39 -14.30 10.07 1.37
N PHE A 40 -14.47 8.76 1.52
CA PHE A 40 -13.91 7.75 0.61
C PHE A 40 -14.80 7.63 -0.64
N THR A 41 -14.71 8.61 -1.54
CA THR A 41 -15.48 8.63 -2.79
C THR A 41 -14.95 7.63 -3.81
N ILE A 42 -15.71 7.43 -4.90
CA ILE A 42 -15.27 6.57 -6.02
C ILE A 42 -13.98 7.12 -6.65
N GLU A 43 -13.85 8.44 -6.73
CA GLU A 43 -12.63 9.10 -7.22
C GLU A 43 -11.45 8.85 -6.28
N ALA A 44 -11.66 8.86 -4.96
CA ALA A 44 -10.63 8.54 -3.98
C ALA A 44 -10.19 7.06 -4.08
N GLN A 45 -11.14 6.13 -4.26
CA GLN A 45 -10.84 4.72 -4.50
C GLN A 45 -10.09 4.49 -5.82
N ALA A 46 -10.46 5.21 -6.89
CA ALA A 46 -9.82 5.06 -8.21
C ALA A 46 -8.42 5.69 -8.27
N ALA A 47 -8.13 6.68 -7.41
CA ALA A 47 -6.82 7.30 -7.30
C ALA A 47 -5.83 6.49 -6.45
N TRP A 48 -6.32 5.56 -5.63
CA TRP A 48 -5.54 4.62 -4.86
C TRP A 48 -5.09 3.43 -5.72
#